data_AF-R1FZW4-F1
#
_entry.id   AF-R1FZW4-F1
#
_cell.length_a   1.000
_cell.length_b   1.000
_cell.length_c   1.000
_cell.angle_alpha   90.00
_cell.angle_beta   90.00
_cell.angle_gamma   90.00
#
_symmetry.space_group_name_H-M   'P 1'
#
loop_
_entity.id
_entity.type
_entity.pdbx_description
1 polymer ?
#
loop_
_entity_poly.entity_id
_entity_poly.type
_entity_poly.pdbx_seq_one_letter_code
_entity_poly.pdbx_strand_id
1 'polypeptide(L)'
;MLKKIMHTIIPGLLAFEIVFSTSVTVPASPILMLEFSISRTVATLPLTLYALGLAFGPLFSAPLSEAIGRRPVYISSVTLLLAFTAGAGGAQNLATLLICRFLAGFFGSAGVAIGAGTLADVWDGSAAQGPASIMFILGPFLGPTLGPIASAYTLHGRGNDWRWTQWLVLMVGAPAMVGVLCMSETSAVALEHRGEKDAGAGGRWKGAARVVGRAVARPTRMLFTEIIVASLTLYTAFAYAMIFSYFSSSSYVLPKYYGFNVREVGLSFIGVIIGYILATVVFAVFDRTLYARAAVAEGSPPSPKHRLYSALVGSFFLPAGLFW
;
A
#
# COMPACT_ATOMS: atom_id res chain seq x y z
N MET A 1 -23.15 12.81 -0.88
CA MET A 1 -21.91 12.88 -1.70
C MET A 1 -20.65 13.01 -0.82
N LEU A 2 -20.60 13.98 0.11
CA LEU A 2 -19.44 14.20 1.01
C LEU A 2 -18.97 12.94 1.78
N LYS A 3 -19.90 12.18 2.39
CA LYS A 3 -19.57 10.92 3.07
C LYS A 3 -18.89 9.91 2.14
N LYS A 4 -19.38 9.75 0.91
CA LYS A 4 -18.78 8.80 -0.07
C LYS A 4 -17.35 9.20 -0.45
N ILE A 5 -17.11 10.51 -0.62
CA ILE A 5 -15.78 11.06 -0.90
C ILE A 5 -14.83 10.81 0.28
N MET A 6 -15.28 11.06 1.53
CA MET A 6 -14.49 10.74 2.72
C MET A 6 -14.11 9.26 2.79
N HIS A 7 -15.06 8.37 2.51
CA HIS A 7 -14.84 6.92 2.46
C HIS A 7 -13.95 6.45 1.30
N THR A 8 -13.53 7.35 0.41
CA THR A 8 -12.56 7.07 -0.65
C THR A 8 -11.19 7.67 -0.33
N ILE A 9 -11.18 8.94 0.11
CA ILE A 9 -9.95 9.67 0.44
C ILE A 9 -9.23 9.03 1.63
N ILE A 10 -9.95 8.67 2.69
CA ILE A 10 -9.32 8.18 3.92
C ILE A 10 -8.62 6.83 3.68
N PRO A 11 -9.26 5.81 3.04
CA PRO A 11 -8.53 4.60 2.66
C PRO A 11 -7.36 4.88 1.71
N GLY A 12 -7.49 5.83 0.78
CA GLY A 12 -6.39 6.23 -0.11
C GLY A 12 -5.19 6.83 0.63
N LEU A 13 -5.44 7.69 1.62
CA LEU A 13 -4.41 8.27 2.49
C LEU A 13 -3.76 7.23 3.39
N LEU A 14 -4.52 6.30 3.95
CA LEU A 14 -3.97 5.17 4.72
C LEU A 14 -3.09 4.29 3.85
N ALA A 15 -3.59 3.95 2.67
CA ALA A 15 -2.84 3.12 1.74
C ALA A 15 -1.53 3.82 1.36
N PHE A 16 -1.58 5.12 1.04
CA PHE A 16 -0.41 5.99 0.84
C PHE A 16 0.57 5.96 2.02
N GLU A 17 0.11 6.12 3.26
CA GLU A 17 0.96 6.10 4.46
C GLU A 17 1.72 4.78 4.60
N ILE A 18 1.02 3.66 4.42
CA ILE A 18 1.60 2.31 4.57
C ILE A 18 2.73 2.08 3.55
N VAL A 19 2.47 2.38 2.28
CA VAL A 19 3.49 2.19 1.23
C VAL A 19 4.60 3.24 1.31
N PHE A 20 4.30 4.46 1.77
CA PHE A 20 5.29 5.50 2.09
C PHE A 20 6.26 5.04 3.19
N SER A 21 5.73 4.44 4.25
CA SER A 21 6.54 3.87 5.34
C SER A 21 7.46 2.75 4.88
N THR A 22 7.13 2.05 3.79
CA THR A 22 8.00 0.99 3.23
C THR A 22 9.36 1.57 2.82
N SER A 23 9.36 2.63 2.01
CA SER A 23 10.58 3.14 1.36
C SER A 23 11.26 4.32 2.07
N VAL A 24 10.65 4.87 3.12
CA VAL A 24 11.21 6.00 3.90
C VAL A 24 12.63 5.74 4.44
N THR A 25 12.98 4.48 4.69
CA THR A 25 14.28 4.07 5.25
C THR A 25 15.40 3.98 4.20
N VAL A 26 15.08 4.02 2.90
CA VAL A 26 16.07 3.80 1.83
C VAL A 26 17.24 4.80 1.89
N PRO A 27 17.00 6.13 1.99
CA PRO A 27 18.10 7.10 2.09
C PRO A 27 18.91 6.99 3.40
N ALA A 28 18.36 6.33 4.42
CA ALA A 28 19.04 6.11 5.70
C ALA A 28 19.97 4.89 5.69
N SER A 29 19.98 4.06 4.63
CA SER A 29 20.82 2.86 4.59
C SER A 29 22.32 3.13 4.84
N PRO A 30 22.97 4.15 4.24
CA PRO A 30 24.37 4.46 4.54
C PRO A 30 24.59 4.88 6.00
N ILE A 31 23.61 5.55 6.60
CA ILE A 31 23.66 6.01 7.99
C ILE A 31 23.57 4.79 8.93
N LEU A 32 22.63 3.87 8.66
CA LEU A 32 22.49 2.63 9.43
C LEU A 32 23.73 1.74 9.34
N MET A 33 24.41 1.72 8.18
CA MET A 33 25.67 1.00 8.01
C MET A 33 26.76 1.52 8.95
N LEU A 34 26.88 2.85 9.08
CA LEU A 34 27.86 3.48 9.96
C LEU A 34 27.49 3.31 11.44
N GLU A 35 26.24 3.62 11.81
CA GLU A 35 25.74 3.57 13.20
C GLU A 35 25.87 2.16 13.79
N PHE A 36 25.46 1.13 13.05
CA PHE A 36 25.45 -0.25 13.54
C PHE A 36 26.65 -1.07 13.07
N SER A 37 27.60 -0.48 12.33
CA SER A 37 28.76 -1.18 11.75
C SER A 37 28.38 -2.45 10.98
N ILE A 38 27.37 -2.32 10.10
CA ILE A 38 26.78 -3.45 9.34
C ILE A 38 27.03 -3.34 7.84
N SER A 39 26.92 -4.48 7.15
CA SER A 39 27.00 -4.52 5.69
C SER A 39 25.76 -3.88 5.03
N ARG A 40 25.90 -3.49 3.76
CA ARG A 40 24.80 -2.96 2.95
C ARG A 40 23.60 -3.90 2.91
N THR A 41 23.85 -5.20 2.76
CA THR A 41 22.79 -6.22 2.72
C THR A 41 21.94 -6.17 3.98
N VAL A 42 22.59 -6.08 5.15
CA VAL A 42 21.89 -5.99 6.43
C VAL A 42 21.15 -4.65 6.57
N ALA A 43 21.72 -3.55 6.08
CA ALA A 43 21.07 -2.23 6.10
C ALA A 43 19.82 -2.12 5.21
N THR A 44 19.59 -3.07 4.30
CA THR A 44 18.34 -3.15 3.51
C THR A 44 17.23 -3.94 4.21
N LEU A 45 17.53 -4.69 5.28
CA LEU A 45 16.54 -5.49 6.01
C LEU A 45 15.34 -4.69 6.55
N PRO A 46 15.48 -3.43 7.05
CA PRO A 46 14.32 -2.66 7.51
C PRO A 46 13.28 -2.40 6.41
N LEU A 47 13.71 -2.28 5.16
CA LEU A 47 12.84 -2.18 3.98
C LEU A 47 12.19 -3.55 3.71
N THR A 48 13.02 -4.58 3.59
CA THR A 48 12.59 -5.94 3.21
C THR A 48 11.62 -6.54 4.22
N LEU A 49 11.88 -6.42 5.52
CA LEU A 49 11.00 -6.96 6.56
C LEU A 49 9.68 -6.21 6.66
N TYR A 50 9.67 -4.89 6.44
CA TYR A 50 8.42 -4.15 6.35
C TYR A 50 7.59 -4.61 5.15
N ALA A 51 8.22 -4.73 3.97
CA ALA A 51 7.56 -5.23 2.76
C ALA A 51 7.04 -6.67 2.95
N LEU A 52 7.79 -7.53 3.66
CA LEU A 52 7.37 -8.87 4.02
C LEU A 52 6.14 -8.85 4.96
N GLY A 53 6.14 -7.98 5.97
CA GLY A 53 4.98 -7.75 6.82
C GLY A 53 3.76 -7.33 5.99
N LEU A 54 3.93 -6.36 5.09
CA LEU A 54 2.90 -5.88 4.18
C LEU A 54 2.33 -6.98 3.26
N ALA A 55 3.16 -7.97 2.89
CA ALA A 55 2.72 -9.10 2.07
C ALA A 55 1.86 -10.10 2.84
N PHE A 56 2.18 -10.38 4.11
CA PHE A 56 1.46 -11.37 4.92
C PHE A 56 0.25 -10.80 5.68
N GLY A 57 0.29 -9.52 6.07
CA GLY A 57 -0.78 -8.87 6.83
C GLY A 57 -2.18 -8.96 6.17
N PRO A 58 -2.32 -8.76 4.84
CA PRO A 58 -3.60 -8.86 4.12
C PRO A 58 -4.32 -10.20 4.27
N LEU A 59 -3.56 -11.30 4.47
CA LEU A 59 -4.13 -12.64 4.69
C LEU A 59 -5.04 -12.69 5.91
N PHE A 60 -4.80 -11.81 6.90
CA PHE A 60 -5.58 -11.72 8.12
C PHE A 60 -6.49 -10.49 8.11
N SER A 61 -6.00 -9.34 7.67
CA SER A 61 -6.75 -8.08 7.75
C SER A 61 -7.96 -8.05 6.82
N ALA A 62 -7.86 -8.61 5.60
CA ALA A 62 -8.97 -8.61 4.65
C ALA A 62 -10.16 -9.47 5.14
N PRO A 63 -9.99 -10.75 5.52
CA PRO A 63 -11.11 -11.55 6.02
C PRO A 63 -11.67 -11.04 7.34
N LEU A 64 -10.81 -10.53 8.22
CA LEU A 64 -11.24 -9.94 9.48
C LEU A 64 -12.18 -8.75 9.21
N SER A 65 -11.87 -7.92 8.22
CA SER A 65 -12.70 -6.76 7.87
C SER A 65 -14.08 -7.13 7.32
N GLU A 66 -14.23 -8.32 6.73
CA GLU A 66 -15.53 -8.85 6.31
C GLU A 66 -16.32 -9.37 7.52
N ALA A 67 -15.65 -9.99 8.50
CA ALA A 67 -16.29 -10.59 9.67
C ALA A 67 -16.68 -9.58 10.77
N ILE A 68 -15.83 -8.58 11.05
CA ILE A 68 -16.06 -7.63 12.16
C ILE A 68 -16.35 -6.20 11.71
N GLY A 69 -16.32 -5.94 10.40
CA GLY A 69 -16.51 -4.60 9.82
C GLY A 69 -15.20 -3.93 9.39
N ARG A 70 -15.30 -2.96 8.48
CA ARG A 70 -14.16 -2.26 7.87
C ARG A 70 -13.53 -1.28 8.85
N ARG A 71 -14.35 -0.53 9.59
CA ARG A 71 -13.89 0.55 10.48
C ARG A 71 -13.04 0.05 11.67
N PRO A 72 -13.45 -0.99 12.43
CA PRO A 72 -12.64 -1.50 13.53
C PRO A 72 -11.26 -1.99 13.07
N VAL A 73 -11.18 -2.59 11.89
CA VAL A 73 -9.92 -3.08 11.32
C VAL A 73 -9.04 -1.93 10.86
N TYR A 74 -9.59 -0.86 10.27
CA TYR A 74 -8.81 0.35 9.98
C TYR A 74 -8.24 0.99 11.26
N ILE A 75 -9.06 1.15 12.31
CA ILE A 75 -8.62 1.75 13.58
C ILE A 75 -7.50 0.93 14.21
N SER A 76 -7.68 -0.40 14.33
CA SER A 76 -6.65 -1.25 14.94
C SER A 76 -5.37 -1.26 14.11
N SER A 77 -5.49 -1.34 12.79
CA SER A 77 -4.35 -1.37 11.87
C SER A 77 -3.50 -0.11 11.93
N VAL A 78 -4.11 1.08 11.79
CA VAL A 78 -3.37 2.34 11.83
C VAL A 78 -2.78 2.60 13.23
N THR A 79 -3.49 2.22 14.29
CA THR A 79 -2.96 2.35 15.66
C THR A 79 -1.72 1.51 15.87
N LEU A 80 -1.75 0.24 15.44
CA LEU A 80 -0.60 -0.67 15.55
C LEU A 80 0.54 -0.23 14.63
N LEU A 81 0.24 0.23 13.41
CA LEU A 81 1.23 0.81 12.49
C LEU A 81 1.99 1.96 13.17
N LEU A 82 1.27 2.93 13.73
CA LEU A 82 1.88 4.09 14.39
C LEU A 82 2.63 3.69 15.66
N ALA A 83 2.09 2.78 16.48
CA ALA A 83 2.76 2.32 17.70
C ALA A 83 4.09 1.61 17.40
N PHE A 84 4.10 0.66 16.46
CA PHE A 84 5.32 -0.04 16.07
C PHE A 84 6.29 0.86 15.30
N THR A 85 5.80 1.82 14.53
CA THR A 85 6.67 2.83 13.88
C THR A 85 7.33 3.75 14.92
N ALA A 86 6.61 4.14 15.97
CA ALA A 86 7.19 4.88 17.09
C ALA A 86 8.25 4.04 17.83
N GLY A 87 7.97 2.74 18.03
CA GLY A 87 8.95 1.78 18.56
C GLY A 87 10.21 1.66 17.70
N ALA A 88 10.06 1.66 16.37
CA ALA A 88 11.18 1.67 15.43
C ALA A 88 12.00 2.97 15.53
N GLY A 89 11.34 4.13 15.69
CA GLY A 89 12.00 5.42 15.90
C GLY A 89 12.76 5.51 17.23
N GLY A 90 12.27 4.83 18.26
CA GLY A 90 12.91 4.74 19.58
C GLY A 90 13.97 3.62 19.69
N ALA A 91 14.21 2.84 18.64
CA ALA A 91 15.08 1.68 18.71
C ALA A 91 16.55 2.06 19.00
N GLN A 92 17.17 1.28 19.89
CA GLN A 92 18.57 1.44 20.32
C GLN A 92 19.49 0.37 19.71
N ASN A 93 18.92 -0.62 19.04
CA ASN A 93 19.65 -1.69 18.39
C ASN A 93 18.93 -2.11 17.11
N LEU A 94 19.68 -2.77 16.21
CA LEU A 94 19.16 -3.21 14.93
C LEU A 94 18.00 -4.22 15.07
N ALA A 95 18.06 -5.16 16.02
CA ALA A 95 17.02 -6.17 16.18
C ALA A 95 15.66 -5.55 16.52
N THR A 96 15.61 -4.59 17.44
CA THR A 96 14.40 -3.84 17.77
C THR A 96 13.87 -3.09 16.54
N LEU A 97 14.74 -2.42 15.79
CA LEU A 97 14.34 -1.76 14.54
C LEU A 97 13.69 -2.75 13.56
N LEU A 98 14.32 -3.91 13.34
CA LEU A 98 13.85 -4.93 12.40
C LEU A 98 12.49 -5.53 12.82
N ILE A 99 12.34 -5.88 14.11
CA ILE A 99 11.09 -6.44 14.65
C ILE A 99 9.97 -5.41 14.55
N CYS A 100 10.20 -4.18 15.01
CA CYS A 100 9.21 -3.11 14.92
C CYS A 100 8.81 -2.83 13.48
N ARG A 101 9.74 -2.84 12.53
CA ARG A 101 9.45 -2.66 11.10
C ARG A 101 8.60 -3.79 10.52
N PHE A 102 8.91 -5.04 10.84
CA PHE A 102 8.09 -6.18 10.43
C PHE A 102 6.65 -6.06 10.97
N LEU A 103 6.50 -5.80 12.27
CA LEU A 103 5.18 -5.70 12.91
C LEU A 103 4.39 -4.49 12.42
N ALA A 104 5.05 -3.36 12.17
CA ALA A 104 4.42 -2.18 11.57
C ALA A 104 3.84 -2.49 10.18
N GLY A 105 4.60 -3.19 9.32
CA GLY A 105 4.11 -3.61 8.00
C GLY A 105 2.99 -4.66 8.10
N PHE A 106 3.14 -5.64 8.99
CA PHE A 106 2.19 -6.73 9.17
C PHE A 106 0.83 -6.26 9.69
N PHE A 107 0.81 -5.45 10.75
CA PHE A 107 -0.45 -4.96 11.31
C PHE A 107 -1.00 -3.74 10.55
N GLY A 108 -0.13 -2.97 9.90
CA GLY A 108 -0.50 -1.77 9.14
C GLY A 108 -1.10 -2.05 7.75
N SER A 109 -0.99 -3.26 7.21
CA SER A 109 -1.35 -3.57 5.81
C SER A 109 -2.82 -3.38 5.42
N ALA A 110 -3.71 -3.14 6.40
CA ALA A 110 -5.15 -3.15 6.21
C ALA A 110 -5.64 -2.05 5.25
N GLY A 111 -4.98 -0.87 5.24
CA GLY A 111 -5.27 0.24 4.33
C GLY A 111 -5.29 -0.18 2.86
N VAL A 112 -4.22 -0.89 2.45
CA VAL A 112 -4.01 -1.34 1.07
C VAL A 112 -4.96 -2.50 0.73
N ALA A 113 -5.14 -3.45 1.64
CA ALA A 113 -5.94 -4.66 1.39
C ALA A 113 -7.45 -4.40 1.37
N ILE A 114 -7.93 -3.56 2.28
CA ILE A 114 -9.37 -3.36 2.52
C ILE A 114 -9.90 -2.19 1.68
N GLY A 115 -9.03 -1.26 1.27
CA GLY A 115 -9.43 -0.04 0.54
C GLY A 115 -10.28 -0.29 -0.70
N ALA A 116 -9.89 -1.27 -1.53
CA ALA A 116 -10.66 -1.65 -2.71
C ALA A 116 -12.06 -2.18 -2.35
N GLY A 117 -12.18 -2.97 -1.26
CA GLY A 117 -13.46 -3.45 -0.75
C GLY A 117 -14.34 -2.33 -0.24
N THR A 118 -13.78 -1.38 0.51
CA THR A 118 -14.51 -0.18 0.98
C THR A 118 -15.03 0.66 -0.19
N LEU A 119 -14.25 0.81 -1.26
CA LEU A 119 -14.69 1.52 -2.46
C LEU A 119 -15.84 0.79 -3.16
N ALA A 120 -15.76 -0.53 -3.28
CA ALA A 120 -16.85 -1.34 -3.81
C ALA A 120 -18.12 -1.17 -2.96
N ASP A 121 -18.02 -1.29 -1.64
CA ASP A 121 -19.15 -1.14 -0.71
C ASP A 121 -19.85 0.24 -0.83
N VAL A 122 -19.09 1.31 -1.15
CA VAL A 122 -19.61 2.70 -1.18
C VAL A 122 -20.10 3.15 -2.57
N TRP A 123 -19.45 2.66 -3.62
CA TRP A 123 -19.68 3.08 -5.00
C TRP A 123 -20.35 2.03 -5.87
N ASP A 124 -20.79 0.90 -5.31
CA ASP A 124 -21.48 -0.15 -6.05
C ASP A 124 -22.63 0.43 -6.90
N GLY A 125 -22.71 -0.04 -8.15
CA GLY A 125 -23.69 0.43 -9.14
C GLY A 125 -23.56 1.89 -9.60
N SER A 126 -22.51 2.63 -9.18
CA SER A 126 -22.32 4.03 -9.57
C SER A 126 -21.33 4.19 -10.72
N ALA A 127 -21.69 5.01 -11.71
CA ALA A 127 -20.76 5.44 -12.78
C ALA A 127 -19.49 6.15 -12.25
N ALA A 128 -19.51 6.63 -11.00
CA ALA A 128 -18.37 7.26 -10.34
C ALA A 128 -17.35 6.28 -9.72
N GLN A 129 -17.62 4.96 -9.75
CA GLN A 129 -16.73 3.95 -9.19
C GLN A 129 -15.36 3.92 -9.87
N GLY A 130 -15.29 4.07 -11.21
CA GLY A 130 -14.04 4.14 -11.96
C GLY A 130 -13.14 5.29 -11.48
N PRO A 131 -13.61 6.55 -11.52
CA PRO A 131 -12.89 7.70 -10.97
C PRO A 131 -12.48 7.56 -9.49
N ALA A 132 -13.36 7.01 -8.65
CA ALA A 132 -13.04 6.79 -7.23
C ALA A 132 -11.89 5.75 -7.06
N SER A 133 -11.91 4.69 -7.85
CA SER A 133 -10.89 3.62 -7.83
C SER A 133 -9.52 4.16 -8.24
N ILE A 134 -9.49 5.05 -9.24
CA ILE A 134 -8.28 5.75 -9.67
C ILE A 134 -7.72 6.63 -8.54
N MET A 135 -8.58 7.40 -7.89
CA MET A 135 -8.17 8.26 -6.78
C MET A 135 -7.59 7.47 -5.62
N PHE A 136 -8.16 6.30 -5.31
CA PHE A 136 -7.62 5.40 -4.30
C PHE A 136 -6.25 4.83 -4.72
N ILE A 137 -6.14 4.32 -5.95
CA ILE A 137 -4.91 3.68 -6.47
C ILE A 137 -3.72 4.64 -6.48
N LEU A 138 -3.94 5.93 -6.75
CA LEU A 138 -2.85 6.92 -6.72
C LEU A 138 -2.07 6.94 -5.40
N GLY A 139 -2.73 6.73 -4.26
CA GLY A 139 -2.07 6.71 -2.95
C GLY A 139 -0.96 5.63 -2.84
N PRO A 140 -1.29 4.34 -3.01
CA PRO A 140 -0.35 3.23 -3.06
C PRO A 140 0.83 3.39 -4.02
N PHE A 141 0.64 4.07 -5.16
CA PHE A 141 1.71 4.27 -6.12
C PHE A 141 2.60 5.47 -5.77
N LEU A 142 2.01 6.57 -5.27
CA LEU A 142 2.78 7.76 -4.89
C LEU A 142 3.61 7.55 -3.62
N GLY A 143 3.13 6.72 -2.69
CA GLY A 143 3.80 6.50 -1.40
C GLY A 143 5.27 6.06 -1.50
N PRO A 144 5.60 4.96 -2.22
CA PRO A 144 6.95 4.45 -2.31
C PRO A 144 7.94 5.45 -2.92
N THR A 145 7.46 6.32 -3.80
CA THR A 145 8.27 7.33 -4.49
C THR A 145 8.44 8.59 -3.65
N LEU A 146 7.40 9.05 -2.95
CA LEU A 146 7.49 10.21 -2.06
C LEU A 146 8.24 9.91 -0.77
N GLY A 147 8.26 8.65 -0.32
CA GLY A 147 8.97 8.20 0.88
C GLY A 147 10.45 8.61 0.91
N PRO A 148 11.28 8.16 -0.06
CA PRO A 148 12.70 8.49 -0.12
C PRO A 148 12.95 9.98 -0.36
N ILE A 149 12.09 10.67 -1.11
CA ILE A 149 12.22 12.11 -1.31
C ILE A 149 12.06 12.84 0.02
N ALA A 150 10.96 12.60 0.72
CA ALA A 150 10.68 13.28 1.97
C ALA A 150 11.72 12.93 3.05
N SER A 151 12.16 11.68 3.12
CA SER A 151 13.18 11.29 4.10
C SER A 151 14.58 11.79 3.78
N ALA A 152 14.99 11.85 2.51
CA ALA A 152 16.28 12.42 2.10
C ALA A 152 16.46 13.87 2.58
N TYR A 153 15.43 14.70 2.38
CA TYR A 153 15.45 16.10 2.83
C TYR A 153 15.37 16.22 4.36
N THR A 154 14.56 15.37 5.00
CA THR A 154 14.43 15.36 6.46
C THR A 154 15.75 14.97 7.13
N LEU A 155 16.44 13.95 6.62
CA LEU A 155 17.75 13.52 7.15
C LEU A 155 18.79 14.63 7.04
N HIS A 156 18.85 15.31 5.89
CA HIS A 156 19.78 16.43 5.70
C HIS A 156 19.53 17.56 6.70
N GLY A 157 18.27 17.94 6.93
CA GLY A 157 17.92 19.01 7.88
C GLY A 157 18.05 18.63 9.36
N ARG A 158 18.21 17.33 9.68
CA ARG A 158 18.26 16.81 11.06
C ARG A 158 19.60 16.15 11.39
N GLY A 159 20.68 16.55 10.70
CA GLY A 159 22.03 16.08 11.01
C GLY A 159 22.25 14.59 10.74
N ASN A 160 21.55 14.00 9.77
CA ASN A 160 21.62 12.58 9.40
C ASN A 160 21.18 11.61 10.53
N ASP A 161 20.30 12.02 11.44
CA ASP A 161 19.69 11.09 12.38
C ASP A 161 18.61 10.24 11.68
N TRP A 162 18.90 8.95 11.50
CA TRP A 162 18.04 7.99 10.81
C TRP A 162 16.65 7.82 11.47
N ARG A 163 16.52 8.14 12.77
CA ARG A 163 15.25 8.01 13.50
C ARG A 163 14.17 8.93 12.94
N TRP A 164 14.56 10.07 12.35
CA TRP A 164 13.65 10.98 11.66
C TRP A 164 12.92 10.35 10.49
N THR A 165 13.42 9.26 9.91
CA THR A 165 12.66 8.50 8.91
C THR A 165 11.38 7.91 9.49
N GLN A 166 11.40 7.47 10.75
CA GLN A 166 10.23 6.90 11.44
C GLN A 166 9.31 8.00 11.97
N TRP A 167 9.88 9.06 12.53
CA TRP A 167 9.10 10.22 12.98
C TRP A 167 8.33 10.89 11.85
N LEU A 168 8.91 10.93 10.65
CA LEU A 168 8.24 11.41 9.45
C LEU A 168 6.98 10.60 9.11
N VAL A 169 7.05 9.27 9.22
CA VAL A 169 5.88 8.40 9.02
C VAL A 169 4.80 8.71 10.05
N LEU A 170 5.16 8.92 11.33
CA LEU A 170 4.17 9.28 12.35
C LEU A 170 3.48 10.63 12.05
N MET A 171 4.24 11.61 11.55
CA MET A 171 3.69 12.93 11.18
C MET A 171 2.71 12.81 10.01
N VAL A 172 3.02 11.98 9.02
CA VAL A 172 2.12 11.71 7.87
C VAL A 172 0.91 10.89 8.29
N GLY A 173 1.09 9.96 9.22
CA GLY A 173 0.04 9.03 9.66
C GLY A 173 -0.91 9.55 10.72
N ALA A 174 -0.50 10.53 11.54
CA ALA A 174 -1.39 11.12 12.55
C ALA A 174 -2.69 11.72 11.94
N PRO A 175 -2.64 12.49 10.83
CA PRO A 175 -3.85 12.92 10.12
C PRO A 175 -4.70 11.75 9.60
N ALA A 176 -4.06 10.68 9.11
CA ALA A 176 -4.77 9.51 8.60
C ALA A 176 -5.53 8.78 9.73
N MET A 177 -4.93 8.65 10.91
CA MET A 177 -5.59 8.13 12.12
C MET A 177 -6.80 8.97 12.51
N VAL A 178 -6.68 10.30 12.54
CA VAL A 178 -7.82 11.21 12.80
C VAL A 178 -8.93 11.00 11.75
N GLY A 179 -8.56 10.88 10.47
CA GLY A 179 -9.50 10.60 9.39
C GLY A 179 -10.26 9.29 9.60
N VAL A 180 -9.58 8.21 9.98
CA VAL A 180 -10.20 6.91 10.25
C VAL A 180 -11.21 6.98 11.40
N LEU A 181 -10.92 7.74 12.45
CA LEU A 181 -11.86 7.93 13.57
C LEU A 181 -13.17 8.57 13.10
N CYS A 182 -13.10 9.47 12.12
CA CYS A 182 -14.26 10.13 11.49
C CYS A 182 -15.02 9.25 10.48
N MET A 183 -14.48 8.08 10.09
CA MET A 183 -15.22 7.16 9.20
C MET A 183 -16.40 6.52 9.92
N SER A 184 -17.49 6.29 9.18
CA SER A 184 -18.57 5.38 9.57
C SER A 184 -18.28 3.93 9.13
N GLU A 185 -19.01 2.96 9.68
CA GLU A 185 -18.94 1.57 9.19
C GLU A 185 -19.55 1.48 7.79
N THR A 186 -18.88 0.78 6.88
CA THR A 186 -19.29 0.63 5.47
C THR A 186 -19.68 -0.79 5.10
N SER A 187 -19.30 -1.80 5.90
CA SER A 187 -19.70 -3.19 5.63
C SER A 187 -21.18 -3.39 5.93
N ALA A 188 -21.96 -3.73 4.90
CA ALA A 188 -23.38 -4.08 5.02
C ALA A 188 -23.60 -5.26 5.98
N VAL A 189 -22.73 -6.27 5.91
CA VAL A 189 -22.76 -7.46 6.78
C VAL A 189 -22.56 -7.06 8.25
N ALA A 190 -21.61 -6.18 8.54
CA ALA A 190 -21.37 -5.71 9.91
C ALA A 190 -22.51 -4.84 10.46
N LEU A 191 -23.26 -4.17 9.58
CA LEU A 191 -24.44 -3.39 9.95
C LEU A 191 -25.65 -4.30 10.23
N GLU A 192 -25.88 -5.34 9.43
CA GLU A 192 -26.92 -6.36 9.69
C GLU A 192 -26.68 -7.11 10.99
N HIS A 193 -25.44 -7.57 11.23
CA HIS A 193 -25.07 -8.28 12.47
C HIS A 193 -25.09 -7.38 13.72
N ARG A 194 -25.12 -6.05 13.55
CA ARG A 194 -25.34 -5.10 14.67
C ARG A 194 -26.82 -4.96 15.03
N GLY A 195 -27.74 -5.26 14.11
CA GLY A 195 -29.18 -5.32 14.35
C GLY A 195 -29.59 -6.60 15.08
N GLU A 196 -28.92 -7.71 14.77
CA GLU A 196 -29.06 -8.99 15.47
C GLU A 196 -28.23 -9.00 16.76
N LYS A 197 -28.73 -8.32 17.79
CA LYS A 197 -28.28 -8.53 19.17
C LYS A 197 -28.61 -9.97 19.58
N ASP A 198 -27.77 -10.95 19.26
CA ASP A 198 -27.64 -12.25 19.98
C ASP A 198 -26.73 -13.25 19.24
N ALA A 199 -25.45 -12.91 19.06
CA ALA A 199 -24.41 -13.91 18.87
C ALA A 199 -23.29 -13.63 19.87
N GLY A 200 -23.28 -14.38 20.98
CA GLY A 200 -22.31 -14.23 22.06
C GLY A 200 -20.86 -14.14 21.55
N ALA A 201 -20.01 -13.41 22.26
CA ALA A 201 -18.64 -13.09 21.85
C ALA A 201 -17.85 -14.32 21.34
N GLY A 202 -18.07 -15.51 21.93
CA GLY A 202 -17.43 -16.76 21.51
C GLY A 202 -17.85 -17.30 20.13
N GLY A 203 -19.06 -17.00 19.66
CA GLY A 203 -19.54 -17.35 18.32
C GLY A 203 -18.90 -16.48 17.23
N ARG A 204 -18.70 -15.19 17.52
CA ARG A 204 -18.06 -14.22 16.62
C ARG A 204 -16.61 -14.59 16.29
N TRP A 205 -15.83 -15.00 17.29
CA TRP A 205 -14.42 -15.40 17.08
C TRP A 205 -14.28 -16.77 16.38
N LYS A 206 -15.16 -17.73 16.69
CA LYS A 206 -15.19 -19.03 15.98
C LYS A 206 -15.62 -18.88 14.52
N GLY A 207 -16.58 -17.98 14.24
CA GLY A 207 -16.96 -17.58 12.89
C GLY A 207 -15.79 -16.90 12.15
N ALA A 208 -15.13 -15.93 12.79
CA ALA A 208 -13.98 -15.23 12.22
C ALA A 208 -12.82 -16.18 11.87
N ALA A 209 -12.46 -17.14 12.73
CA ALA A 209 -11.40 -18.10 12.43
C ALA A 209 -11.73 -18.99 11.22
N ARG A 210 -12.99 -19.44 11.09
CA ARG A 210 -13.46 -20.24 9.94
C ARG A 210 -13.54 -19.40 8.66
N VAL A 211 -13.92 -18.11 8.77
CA VAL A 211 -13.94 -17.15 7.66
C VAL A 211 -12.52 -16.84 7.19
N VAL A 212 -11.58 -16.56 8.10
CA VAL A 212 -10.15 -16.35 7.77
C VAL A 212 -9.57 -17.57 7.06
N GLY A 213 -9.81 -18.79 7.56
CA GLY A 213 -9.32 -20.01 6.93
C GLY A 213 -9.84 -20.21 5.50
N ARG A 214 -11.13 -19.96 5.26
CA ARG A 214 -11.72 -20.05 3.90
C ARG A 214 -11.29 -18.91 2.99
N ALA A 215 -11.17 -17.70 3.52
CA ALA A 215 -10.80 -16.51 2.77
C ALA A 215 -9.32 -16.48 2.39
N VAL A 216 -8.44 -17.18 3.11
CA VAL A 216 -7.05 -17.44 2.70
C VAL A 216 -6.96 -18.62 1.73
N ALA A 217 -7.70 -19.70 1.99
CA ALA A 217 -7.65 -20.90 1.15
C ALA A 217 -8.06 -20.65 -0.31
N ARG A 218 -9.05 -19.79 -0.56
CA ARG A 218 -9.54 -19.52 -1.93
C ARG A 218 -8.50 -18.79 -2.81
N PRO A 219 -7.92 -17.64 -2.41
CA PRO A 219 -6.86 -16.98 -3.17
C PRO A 219 -5.62 -17.85 -3.34
N THR A 220 -5.18 -18.56 -2.28
CA THR A 220 -4.01 -19.45 -2.38
C THR A 220 -4.27 -20.60 -3.35
N ARG A 221 -5.46 -21.22 -3.33
CA ARG A 221 -5.81 -22.25 -4.31
C ARG A 221 -5.82 -21.67 -5.73
N MET A 222 -6.49 -20.54 -5.94
CA MET A 222 -6.54 -19.88 -7.25
C MET A 222 -5.15 -19.54 -7.79
N LEU A 223 -4.21 -19.13 -6.92
CA LEU A 223 -2.83 -18.83 -7.32
C LEU A 223 -2.11 -20.04 -7.93
N PHE A 224 -2.39 -21.25 -7.44
CA PHE A 224 -1.74 -22.48 -7.92
C PHE A 224 -2.57 -23.27 -8.93
N THR A 225 -3.88 -23.05 -9.02
CA THR A 225 -4.77 -23.78 -9.93
C THR A 225 -5.15 -23.00 -11.19
N GLU A 226 -5.25 -21.68 -11.10
CA GLU A 226 -5.70 -20.83 -12.20
C GLU A 226 -4.51 -20.13 -12.86
N ILE A 227 -4.13 -20.56 -14.07
CA ILE A 227 -2.95 -20.04 -14.80
C ILE A 227 -3.02 -18.52 -15.04
N ILE A 228 -4.23 -17.98 -15.25
CA ILE A 228 -4.44 -16.56 -15.48
C ILE A 228 -4.09 -15.76 -14.22
N VAL A 229 -4.53 -16.23 -13.04
CA VAL A 229 -4.26 -15.58 -11.75
C VAL A 229 -2.77 -15.68 -11.42
N ALA A 230 -2.17 -16.86 -11.63
CA ALA A 230 -0.74 -17.08 -11.45
C ALA A 230 0.10 -16.11 -12.30
N SER A 231 -0.22 -15.99 -13.59
CA SER A 231 0.52 -15.14 -14.54
C SER A 231 0.41 -13.65 -14.20
N LEU A 232 -0.80 -13.17 -13.86
CA LEU A 232 -0.99 -11.77 -13.45
C LEU A 232 -0.32 -11.46 -12.11
N THR A 233 -0.36 -12.40 -11.16
CA THR A 233 0.32 -12.24 -9.86
C THR A 233 1.83 -12.20 -10.04
N LEU A 234 2.40 -13.07 -10.88
CA LEU A 234 3.83 -13.07 -11.17
C LEU A 234 4.27 -11.77 -11.85
N TYR A 235 3.51 -11.30 -12.83
CA TYR A 235 3.79 -10.04 -13.53
C TYR A 235 3.73 -8.83 -12.58
N THR A 236 2.70 -8.74 -11.75
CA THR A 236 2.57 -7.64 -10.77
C THR A 236 3.65 -7.71 -9.69
N ALA A 237 4.01 -8.91 -9.22
CA ALA A 237 5.13 -9.11 -8.29
C ALA A 237 6.46 -8.67 -8.91
N PHE A 238 6.72 -9.01 -10.17
CA PHE A 238 7.91 -8.57 -10.90
C PHE A 238 7.94 -7.04 -11.04
N ALA A 239 6.85 -6.42 -11.49
CA ALA A 239 6.74 -4.97 -11.62
C ALA A 239 6.99 -4.25 -10.28
N TYR A 240 6.44 -4.79 -9.19
CA TYR A 240 6.66 -4.25 -7.84
C TYR A 240 8.11 -4.44 -7.39
N ALA A 241 8.69 -5.63 -7.58
CA ALA A 241 10.09 -5.89 -7.23
C ALA A 241 11.05 -4.96 -7.99
N MET A 242 10.76 -4.66 -9.25
CA MET A 242 11.57 -3.75 -10.06
C MET A 242 11.55 -2.31 -9.53
N ILE A 243 10.39 -1.79 -9.13
CA ILE A 243 10.33 -0.40 -8.63
C ILE A 243 11.06 -0.21 -7.29
N PHE A 244 10.96 -1.19 -6.38
CA PHE A 244 11.74 -1.16 -5.13
C PHE A 244 13.24 -1.36 -5.38
N SER A 245 13.59 -2.22 -6.32
CA SER A 245 14.99 -2.41 -6.75
C SER A 245 15.55 -1.14 -7.36
N TYR A 246 14.76 -0.40 -8.14
CA TYR A 246 15.13 0.90 -8.68
C TYR A 246 15.41 1.91 -7.56
N PHE A 247 14.55 2.07 -6.55
CA PHE A 247 14.81 3.00 -5.44
C PHE A 247 16.11 2.68 -4.70
N SER A 248 16.37 1.41 -4.42
CA SER A 248 17.60 0.94 -3.74
C SER A 248 18.84 1.10 -4.62
N SER A 249 18.72 0.87 -5.92
CA SER A 249 19.83 0.95 -6.88
C SER A 249 20.20 2.39 -7.20
N SER A 250 19.21 3.25 -7.48
CA SER A 250 19.42 4.68 -7.75
C SER A 250 20.08 5.39 -6.57
N SER A 251 19.70 5.03 -5.33
CA SER A 251 20.32 5.55 -4.10
C SER A 251 21.79 5.17 -3.92
N TYR A 252 22.30 4.24 -4.74
CA TYR A 252 23.70 3.81 -4.73
C TYR A 252 24.46 4.23 -5.99
N VAL A 253 23.88 4.02 -7.17
CA VAL A 253 24.53 4.26 -8.47
C VAL A 253 24.72 5.76 -8.72
N LEU A 254 23.70 6.58 -8.44
CA LEU A 254 23.75 8.02 -8.72
C LEU A 254 24.82 8.73 -7.87
N PRO A 255 24.94 8.48 -6.55
CA PRO A 255 26.06 9.03 -5.77
C PRO A 255 27.42 8.50 -6.22
N LYS A 256 27.52 7.19 -6.50
CA LYS A 256 28.81 6.54 -6.78
C LYS A 256 29.41 6.92 -8.13
N TYR A 257 28.61 7.01 -9.18
CA TYR A 257 29.10 7.22 -10.55
C TYR A 257 28.84 8.62 -11.09
N TYR A 258 27.78 9.29 -10.62
CA TYR A 258 27.37 10.61 -11.12
C TYR A 258 27.62 11.73 -10.09
N GLY A 259 28.10 11.40 -8.88
CA GLY A 259 28.41 12.37 -7.84
C GLY A 259 27.18 13.02 -7.20
N PHE A 260 25.98 12.44 -7.37
CA PHE A 260 24.75 13.01 -6.84
C PHE A 260 24.75 12.98 -5.31
N ASN A 261 24.34 14.08 -4.69
CA ASN A 261 24.05 14.09 -3.26
C ASN A 261 22.68 13.46 -2.95
N VAL A 262 22.42 13.14 -1.69
CA VAL A 262 21.20 12.42 -1.25
C VAL A 262 19.90 13.15 -1.65
N ARG A 263 19.91 14.49 -1.74
CA ARG A 263 18.75 15.27 -2.15
C ARG A 263 18.52 15.21 -3.67
N GLU A 264 19.59 15.24 -4.45
CA GLU A 264 19.54 15.10 -5.91
C GLU A 264 19.04 13.71 -6.34
N VAL A 265 19.44 12.66 -5.62
CA VAL A 265 18.87 11.31 -5.78
C VAL A 265 17.36 11.32 -5.50
N GLY A 266 16.92 12.02 -4.44
CA GLY A 266 15.49 12.18 -4.18
C GLY A 266 14.78 12.85 -5.38
N LEU A 267 15.35 13.92 -5.93
CA LEU A 267 14.76 14.63 -7.07
C LEU A 267 14.64 13.76 -8.33
N SER A 268 15.54 12.79 -8.57
CA SER A 268 15.42 11.90 -9.73
C SER A 268 14.14 11.05 -9.70
N PHE A 269 13.57 10.82 -8.52
CA PHE A 269 12.30 10.10 -8.38
C PHE A 269 11.06 10.88 -8.82
N ILE A 270 11.17 12.20 -9.09
CA ILE A 270 10.08 12.99 -9.66
C ILE A 270 9.67 12.45 -11.04
N GLY A 271 10.62 11.92 -11.83
CA GLY A 271 10.30 11.28 -13.11
C GLY A 271 9.30 10.13 -12.97
N VAL A 272 9.41 9.34 -11.89
CA VAL A 272 8.48 8.26 -11.56
C VAL A 272 7.09 8.80 -11.22
N ILE A 273 7.02 9.92 -10.48
CA ILE A 273 5.75 10.59 -10.15
C ILE A 273 5.04 11.07 -11.42
N ILE A 274 5.78 11.70 -12.34
CA ILE A 274 5.24 12.12 -13.64
C ILE A 274 4.71 10.91 -14.41
N GLY A 275 5.46 9.80 -14.41
CA GLY A 275 5.03 8.53 -14.99
C GLY A 275 3.69 8.03 -14.42
N TYR A 276 3.49 8.06 -13.10
CA TYR A 276 2.22 7.67 -12.49
C TYR A 276 1.06 8.59 -12.85
N ILE A 277 1.29 9.90 -12.94
CA ILE A 277 0.26 10.86 -13.35
C ILE A 277 -0.16 10.58 -14.80
N LEU A 278 0.81 10.39 -15.70
CA LEU A 278 0.53 10.04 -17.10
C LEU A 278 -0.20 8.70 -17.21
N ALA A 279 0.24 7.67 -16.49
CA ALA A 279 -0.43 6.37 -16.45
C ALA A 279 -1.87 6.48 -15.95
N THR A 280 -2.12 7.35 -14.98
CA THR A 280 -3.46 7.62 -14.46
C THR A 280 -4.37 8.28 -15.50
N VAL A 281 -3.84 9.25 -16.25
CA VAL A 281 -4.56 9.89 -17.36
C VAL A 281 -4.89 8.87 -18.44
N VAL A 282 -3.92 8.03 -18.84
CA VAL A 282 -4.16 6.96 -19.82
C VAL A 282 -5.24 6.02 -19.32
N PHE A 283 -5.15 5.53 -18.09
CA PHE A 283 -6.17 4.65 -17.51
C PHE A 283 -7.55 5.30 -17.48
N ALA A 284 -7.66 6.58 -17.10
CA ALA A 284 -8.92 7.31 -17.10
C ALA A 284 -9.54 7.44 -18.51
N VAL A 285 -8.70 7.62 -19.55
CA VAL A 285 -9.16 7.63 -20.94
C VAL A 285 -9.70 6.24 -21.34
N PHE A 286 -9.00 5.16 -21.00
CA PHE A 286 -9.46 3.79 -21.28
C PHE A 286 -10.77 3.46 -20.53
N ASP A 287 -10.88 3.87 -19.27
CA ASP A 287 -12.08 3.64 -18.44
C ASP A 287 -13.30 4.40 -19.02
N ARG A 288 -13.13 5.65 -19.45
CA ARG A 288 -14.22 6.45 -20.06
C ARG A 288 -14.57 6.08 -21.49
N THR A 289 -13.68 5.40 -22.21
CA THR A 289 -13.90 5.07 -23.63
C THR A 289 -14.23 3.58 -23.79
N LEU A 290 -13.23 2.71 -23.68
CA LEU A 290 -13.36 1.27 -23.91
C LEU A 290 -14.24 0.61 -22.85
N TYR A 291 -14.00 0.87 -21.56
CA TYR A 291 -14.76 0.22 -20.49
C TYR A 291 -16.21 0.71 -20.44
N ALA A 292 -16.44 2.02 -20.59
CA ALA A 292 -17.79 2.58 -20.66
C ALA A 292 -18.59 2.06 -21.89
N ARG A 293 -17.94 1.95 -23.07
CA ARG A 293 -18.59 1.36 -24.26
C ARG A 293 -18.94 -0.11 -24.05
N ALA A 294 -18.04 -0.88 -23.43
CA ALA A 294 -18.30 -2.28 -23.10
C ALA A 294 -19.44 -2.44 -22.09
N ALA A 295 -19.54 -1.55 -21.09
CA ALA A 295 -20.64 -1.55 -20.13
C ALA A 295 -22.01 -1.34 -20.79
N VAL A 296 -22.07 -0.51 -21.84
CA VAL A 296 -23.29 -0.29 -22.62
C VAL A 296 -23.60 -1.47 -23.55
N ALA A 297 -22.57 -2.12 -24.12
CA ALA A 297 -22.73 -3.20 -25.08
C ALA A 297 -23.03 -4.57 -24.44
N GLU A 298 -22.40 -4.91 -23.30
CA GLU A 298 -22.52 -6.21 -22.63
C GLU A 298 -23.53 -6.20 -21.46
N GLY A 299 -24.04 -5.02 -21.08
CA GLY A 299 -24.74 -4.82 -19.82
C GLY A 299 -23.78 -4.57 -18.64
N SER A 300 -24.32 -4.04 -17.54
CA SER A 300 -23.53 -3.71 -16.35
C SER A 300 -23.60 -4.83 -15.31
N PRO A 301 -22.46 -5.36 -14.81
CA PRO A 301 -21.08 -4.94 -15.08
C PRO A 301 -20.44 -5.68 -16.29
N PRO A 302 -19.62 -4.99 -17.10
CA PRO A 302 -18.92 -5.59 -18.25
C PRO A 302 -17.83 -6.58 -17.82
N SER A 303 -17.43 -7.46 -18.73
CA SER A 303 -16.47 -8.52 -18.42
C SER A 303 -15.10 -7.97 -17.95
N PRO A 304 -14.44 -8.58 -16.94
CA PRO A 304 -13.15 -8.11 -16.41
C PRO A 304 -12.03 -7.98 -17.45
N LYS A 305 -12.14 -8.69 -18.59
CA LYS A 305 -11.16 -8.69 -19.69
C LYS A 305 -10.94 -7.29 -20.27
N HIS A 306 -11.95 -6.41 -20.24
CA HIS A 306 -11.84 -5.04 -20.75
C HIS A 306 -10.82 -4.19 -19.98
N ARG A 307 -10.55 -4.53 -18.70
CA ARG A 307 -9.50 -3.86 -17.91
C ARG A 307 -8.08 -4.34 -18.29
N LEU A 308 -7.95 -5.46 -19.01
CA LEU A 308 -6.65 -5.99 -19.43
C LEU A 308 -6.04 -5.16 -20.57
N TYR A 309 -6.85 -4.50 -21.39
CA TYR A 309 -6.34 -3.68 -22.51
C TYR A 309 -5.45 -2.53 -22.03
N SER A 310 -5.81 -1.86 -20.94
CA SER A 310 -4.95 -0.82 -20.34
C SER A 310 -3.64 -1.40 -19.80
N ALA A 311 -3.68 -2.62 -19.23
CA ALA A 311 -2.49 -3.30 -18.74
C ALA A 311 -1.54 -3.70 -19.89
N LEU A 312 -2.09 -4.11 -21.03
CA LEU A 312 -1.32 -4.49 -22.22
C LEU A 312 -0.53 -3.30 -22.78
N VAL A 313 -1.12 -2.10 -22.82
CA VAL A 313 -0.38 -0.87 -23.17
C VAL A 313 0.76 -0.63 -22.17
N GLY A 314 0.47 -0.69 -20.87
CA GLY A 314 1.47 -0.53 -19.81
C GLY A 314 2.63 -1.54 -19.90
N SER A 315 2.38 -2.77 -20.38
CA SER A 315 3.40 -3.81 -20.46
C SER A 315 4.55 -3.51 -21.43
N PHE A 316 4.35 -2.64 -22.42
CA PHE A 316 5.42 -2.22 -23.34
C PHE A 316 6.29 -1.10 -22.75
N PHE A 317 5.68 -0.21 -21.95
CA PHE A 317 6.40 0.91 -21.35
C PHE A 317 7.33 0.47 -20.21
N LEU A 318 6.96 -0.59 -19.49
CA LEU A 318 7.74 -1.10 -18.37
C LEU A 318 9.17 -1.54 -18.76
N PRO A 319 9.38 -2.40 -19.79
CA PRO A 319 10.73 -2.72 -20.28
C PRO A 319 11.39 -1.53 -20.99
N ALA A 320 10.64 -0.69 -21.73
CA ALA A 320 11.21 0.47 -22.38
C ALA A 320 11.84 1.46 -21.38
N GLY A 321 11.18 1.68 -20.23
CA GLY A 321 11.66 2.52 -19.14
C GLY A 321 12.76 1.89 -18.27
N LEU A 322 13.19 0.66 -18.54
CA LEU A 322 14.39 0.08 -17.91
C LEU A 322 15.68 0.41 -18.67
N PHE A 323 15.58 0.73 -19.96
CA PHE A 323 16.74 1.04 -20.81
C PHE A 323 17.17 2.51 -20.70
N TRP A 324 16.33 3.38 -20.14
CA TRP A 324 16.48 4.83 -20.07
C TRP A 324 16.10 5.35 -18.69
#